data_AF-A0A7X8W9L3-F1
#
_entry.id   AF-A0A7X8W9L3-F1
#
_cell.length_a   1.000
_cell.length_b   1.000
_cell.length_c   1.000
_cell.angle_alpha   90.00
_cell.angle_beta   90.00
_cell.angle_gamma   90.00
#
_symmetry.space_group_name_H-M   'P 1'
#
loop_
_entity.id
_entity.type
_entity.pdbx_description
1 polymer ?
#
loop_
_entity_poly.entity_id
_entity_poly.type
_entity_poly.pdbx_seq_one_letter_code
_entity_poly.pdbx_strand_id
1 'polypeptide(L)'
;YDLHKEKRFSSGNIEVLMETKHSILQNITFYGDFFGVRDVQELASALQGLTLNENEIRERVSHLEYPISAYFNGVSEEEFIQLIMP
;
A
#
# COMPACT_ATOMS: atom_id res chain seq x y z
N TYR A 1 -7.63 -13.43 -0.18
CA TYR A 1 -7.42 -12.18 0.59
C TYR A 1 -7.83 -12.42 2.04
N ASP A 2 -6.88 -12.23 2.96
CA ASP A 2 -7.02 -12.49 4.40
C ASP A 2 -7.30 -11.19 5.18
N LEU A 3 -6.74 -10.07 4.69
CA LEU A 3 -6.96 -8.73 5.22
C LEU A 3 -7.62 -7.84 4.16
N HIS A 4 -8.62 -7.08 4.57
CA HIS A 4 -9.26 -6.05 3.77
C HIS A 4 -9.32 -4.76 4.57
N LYS A 5 -8.82 -3.67 3.99
CA LYS A 5 -8.86 -2.35 4.61
C LYS A 5 -9.33 -1.32 3.59
N GLU A 6 -10.17 -0.41 4.05
CA GLU A 6 -10.65 0.72 3.26
C GLU A 6 -10.36 2.00 4.03
N LYS A 7 -9.83 3.01 3.35
CA LYS A 7 -9.73 4.35 3.90
C LYS A 7 -10.06 5.39 2.84
N ARG A 8 -10.91 6.33 3.23
CA ARG A 8 -11.28 7.47 2.41
C ARG A 8 -10.31 8.62 2.68
N PHE A 9 -9.57 9.00 1.67
CA PHE A 9 -8.64 10.12 1.67
C PHE A 9 -9.28 11.36 1.04
N SER A 10 -8.63 12.51 1.20
CA SER A 10 -9.09 13.76 0.57
C SER A 10 -9.11 13.69 -0.96
N SER A 11 -8.25 12.85 -1.54
CA SER A 11 -8.09 12.71 -2.98
C SER A 11 -8.85 11.54 -3.61
N GLY A 12 -9.59 10.76 -2.82
CA GLY A 12 -10.22 9.53 -3.30
C GLY A 12 -10.49 8.50 -2.22
N ASN A 13 -11.10 7.37 -2.59
CA ASN A 13 -11.21 6.20 -1.73
C ASN A 13 -10.16 5.17 -2.16
N ILE A 14 -9.45 4.59 -1.20
CA ILE A 14 -8.52 3.50 -1.44
C ILE A 14 -8.96 2.30 -0.60
N GLU A 15 -9.23 1.23 -1.31
CA GLU A 15 -9.46 -0.12 -0.79
C GLU A 15 -8.20 -0.95 -1.05
N VAL A 16 -7.73 -1.66 -0.04
CA VAL A 16 -6.58 -2.54 -0.14
C VAL A 16 -6.96 -3.94 0.33
N LEU A 17 -6.75 -4.90 -0.57
CA LEU A 17 -6.95 -6.32 -0.34
C LEU A 17 -5.58 -6.97 -0.23
N MET A 18 -5.27 -7.49 0.95
CA MET A 18 -4.00 -8.10 1.28
C MET A 18 -4.17 -9.59 1.54
N GLU A 19 -3.27 -10.38 0.99
CA GLU A 19 -3.15 -11.79 1.28
C GLU A 19 -1.84 -12.02 2.02
N THR A 20 -1.94 -12.57 3.23
CA THR A 20 -0.81 -12.70 4.14
C THR A 20 -0.67 -14.17 4.51
N LYS A 21 0.57 -14.63 4.67
CA LYS A 21 0.86 -16.00 5.08
C LYS A 21 2.07 -15.99 6.00
N HIS A 22 1.89 -16.45 7.24
CA HIS A 22 2.93 -16.41 8.28
C HIS A 22 3.56 -15.01 8.44
N SER A 23 2.74 -13.96 8.51
CA SER A 23 3.17 -12.55 8.62
C SER A 23 3.89 -11.97 7.39
N ILE A 24 3.93 -12.70 6.27
CA ILE A 24 4.50 -12.25 4.99
C ILE A 24 3.38 -11.91 4.02
N LEU A 25 3.41 -10.71 3.44
CA LEU A 25 2.50 -10.25 2.40
C LEU A 25 2.75 -11.05 1.11
N GLN A 26 1.85 -11.98 0.80
CA GLN A 26 1.92 -12.80 -0.42
C GLN A 26 1.43 -12.01 -1.63
N ASN A 27 0.30 -11.32 -1.46
CA ASN A 27 -0.28 -10.53 -2.52
C ASN A 27 -0.96 -9.29 -1.94
N ILE A 28 -1.02 -8.23 -2.74
CA ILE A 28 -1.69 -6.99 -2.38
C ILE A 28 -2.34 -6.42 -3.64
N THR A 29 -3.56 -5.95 -3.51
CA THR A 29 -4.30 -5.37 -4.62
C THR A 29 -5.02 -4.13 -4.14
N PHE A 30 -4.86 -3.06 -4.90
CA PHE A 30 -5.45 -1.76 -4.61
C PHE A 30 -6.66 -1.53 -5.51
N TYR A 31 -7.76 -1.13 -4.89
CA TYR A 31 -9.04 -0.81 -5.52
C TYR A 31 -9.50 0.57 -5.03
N GLY A 32 -10.49 1.13 -5.72
CA GLY A 32 -11.09 2.41 -5.39
C GLY A 32 -10.93 3.45 -6.49
N ASP A 33 -11.37 4.67 -6.16
CA ASP A 33 -11.34 5.83 -7.04
C ASP A 33 -10.23 6.76 -6.55
N PHE A 34 -9.01 6.45 -6.94
CA PHE A 34 -7.81 7.23 -6.63
C PHE A 34 -7.12 7.66 -7.92
N PHE A 35 -6.39 8.76 -7.83
CA PHE A 35 -5.65 9.30 -8.96
C PHE A 35 -4.15 9.20 -8.70
N GLY A 36 -3.43 8.59 -9.63
CA GLY A 36 -1.97 8.47 -9.63
C GLY A 36 -1.43 8.76 -11.02
N VAL A 37 -0.18 9.21 -11.09
CA VAL A 37 0.56 9.31 -12.36
C VAL A 37 1.24 7.98 -12.73
N ARG A 38 1.23 7.03 -11.80
CA ARG A 38 1.88 5.70 -11.87
C ARG A 38 0.86 4.59 -11.66
N ASP A 39 1.20 3.40 -12.13
CA ASP A 39 0.35 2.23 -11.99
C ASP A 39 0.52 1.59 -10.62
N VAL A 40 -0.60 1.35 -9.93
CA VAL A 40 -0.60 0.73 -8.59
C VAL A 40 -0.18 -0.74 -8.60
N GLN A 41 -0.20 -1.42 -9.74
CA GLN A 41 0.33 -2.78 -9.88
C GLN A 41 1.85 -2.81 -9.69
N GLU A 42 2.56 -1.74 -10.08
CA GLU A 42 4.01 -1.62 -9.82
C GLU A 42 4.28 -1.52 -8.31
N LEU A 43 3.49 -0.69 -7.61
CA LEU A 43 3.56 -0.59 -6.16
C LEU A 43 3.20 -1.91 -5.48
N ALA A 44 2.16 -2.59 -5.94
CA ALA A 44 1.76 -3.90 -5.41
C ALA A 44 2.88 -4.93 -5.54
N SER A 45 3.50 -5.01 -6.73
CA SER A 45 4.62 -5.91 -6.99
C SER A 45 5.84 -5.57 -6.15
N ALA A 46 6.08 -4.28 -5.86
CA ALA A 46 7.13 -3.88 -4.94
C ALA A 46 6.84 -4.38 -3.51
N LEU A 47 5.60 -4.27 -3.03
CA LEU A 47 5.26 -4.66 -1.66
C LEU A 47 5.12 -6.18 -1.47
N GLN A 48 4.96 -6.96 -2.54
CA GLN A 48 4.94 -8.42 -2.46
C GLN A 48 6.22 -8.98 -1.81
N GLY A 49 6.03 -9.96 -0.93
CA GLY A 49 7.11 -10.60 -0.17
C GLY A 49 7.58 -9.82 1.06
N LEU A 50 7.02 -8.64 1.35
CA LEU A 50 7.37 -7.91 2.56
C LEU A 50 6.72 -8.53 3.81
N THR A 51 7.43 -8.46 4.93
CA THR A 51 6.87 -8.81 6.24
C THR A 51 6.01 -7.65 6.74
N LEU A 52 4.77 -7.92 7.17
CA LEU A 52 3.86 -6.91 7.74
C LEU A 52 4.27 -6.50 9.16
N ASN A 53 5.45 -5.91 9.26
CA ASN A 53 6.02 -5.30 10.47
C ASN A 53 6.24 -3.82 10.23
N GLU A 54 6.04 -3.01 11.26
CA GLU A 54 6.15 -1.56 11.15
C GLU A 54 7.51 -1.09 10.57
N ASN A 55 8.62 -1.66 11.05
CA ASN A 55 9.96 -1.32 10.56
C ASN A 55 10.14 -1.71 9.08
N GLU A 56 9.79 -2.95 8.72
CA GLU A 56 9.93 -3.47 7.34
C GLU A 56 9.08 -2.68 6.36
N ILE A 57 7.85 -2.32 6.74
CA ILE A 57 6.97 -1.49 5.92
C ILE A 57 7.59 -0.11 5.70
N ARG A 58 8.08 0.54 6.76
CA ARG A 58 8.74 1.86 6.65
C ARG A 58 9.99 1.79 5.77
N GLU A 59 10.85 0.80 5.97
CA GLU A 59 12.04 0.60 5.14
C GLU A 59 11.65 0.39 3.68
N ARG A 60 10.67 -0.49 3.42
CA ARG A 60 10.23 -0.80 2.07
C ARG A 60 9.66 0.41 1.36
N VAL A 61 8.84 1.21 2.05
CA VAL A 61 8.24 2.45 1.53
C VAL A 61 9.34 3.48 1.26
N SER A 62 10.29 3.64 2.17
CA SER A 62 11.41 4.57 1.99
C SER A 62 12.37 4.16 0.86
N HIS A 63 12.46 2.86 0.54
CA HIS A 63 13.24 2.31 -0.56
C HIS A 63 12.46 2.18 -1.87
N LEU A 64 11.20 2.64 -1.91
CA LEU A 64 10.47 2.70 -3.18
C LEU A 64 11.18 3.67 -4.12
N GLU A 65 11.21 3.31 -5.40
CA GLU A 65 11.78 4.19 -6.44
C GLU A 65 11.00 5.52 -6.55
N TYR A 66 9.72 5.51 -6.14
CA TYR A 66 8.84 6.67 -6.20
C TYR A 66 8.02 6.84 -4.94
N PRO A 67 7.70 8.09 -4.57
CA PRO A 67 6.88 8.36 -3.41
C PRO A 67 5.47 7.83 -3.60
N ILE A 68 4.80 7.51 -2.49
CA ILE A 68 3.40 7.05 -2.46
C ILE A 68 2.48 8.03 -3.21
N SER A 69 2.76 9.33 -3.14
CA SER A 69 2.01 10.37 -3.85
C SER A 69 1.99 10.24 -5.38
N ALA A 70 2.96 9.52 -5.97
CA ALA A 70 2.97 9.22 -7.40
C ALA A 70 1.91 8.20 -7.79
N TYR A 71 1.56 7.28 -6.88
CA TYR A 71 0.52 6.25 -7.07
C TYR A 71 -0.83 6.72 -6.53
N PHE A 72 -0.83 7.44 -5.41
CA PHE A 72 -2.00 7.94 -4.73
C PHE A 72 -1.83 9.44 -4.44
N ASN A 73 -2.29 10.28 -5.36
CA ASN A 73 -2.15 11.73 -5.26
C ASN A 73 -2.75 12.23 -3.93
N GLY A 74 -2.02 13.07 -3.21
CA GLY A 74 -2.45 13.61 -1.91
C GLY A 74 -2.51 12.59 -0.76
N VAL A 75 -1.93 11.40 -0.93
CA VAL A 75 -1.68 10.46 0.16
C VAL A 75 -0.20 10.51 0.55
N SER A 76 0.07 10.73 1.83
CA SER A 76 1.42 10.72 2.40
C SER A 76 1.88 9.28 2.69
N GLU A 77 3.20 9.09 2.77
CA GLU A 77 3.79 7.80 3.13
C GLU A 77 3.26 7.28 4.47
N GLU A 78 3.19 8.14 5.49
CA GLU A 78 2.66 7.78 6.81
C GLU A 78 1.20 7.33 6.77
N GLU A 79 0.38 8.02 5.98
CA GLU A 79 -1.04 7.71 5.80
C GLU A 79 -1.24 6.35 5.13
N PHE A 80 -0.38 6.04 4.14
CA PHE A 80 -0.36 4.74 3.47
C PHE A 80 0.17 3.64 4.39
N ILE A 81 1.25 3.89 5.14
CA ILE A 81 1.79 2.93 6.12
C ILE A 81 0.72 2.58 7.15
N GLN A 82 -0.02 3.57 7.67
CA GLN A 82 -1.14 3.33 8.58
C GLN A 82 -2.28 2.52 7.93
N LEU A 83 -2.50 2.65 6.62
CA LEU A 83 -3.49 1.85 5.90
C LEU A 83 -3.10 0.37 5.81
N ILE A 84 -1.83 0.05 5.59
CA ILE A 84 -1.35 -1.34 5.40
C ILE A 84 -0.87 -2.00 6.68
N MET A 85 -0.51 -1.23 7.71
CA MET A 85 -0.12 -1.74 9.02
C MET A 85 -1.26 -2.59 9.60
N PRO A 86 -1.01 -3.82 10.12
CA PRO A 86 -2.05 -4.72 10.61
C PRO A 86 -2.92 -4.11 11.71
#